data_AF-V5KY48-F1
#
_entry.id   AF-V5KY48-F1
#
_cell.length_a   1.000
_cell.length_b   1.000
_cell.length_c   1.000
_cell.angle_alpha   90.00
_cell.angle_beta   90.00
_cell.angle_gamma   90.00
#
_symmetry.space_group_name_H-M   'P 1'
#
loop_
_entity.id
_entity.type
_entity.pdbx_description
1 polymer ?
#
loop_
_entity_poly.entity_id
_entity_poly.type
_entity_poly.pdbx_seq_one_letter_code
_entity_poly.pdbx_strand_id
1 'polypeptide(L)'
;DSWMGPRDPRVRGWLLLDNYIPTVAFTVMYLLIVWMGPKYMKNRQPYSCRALLVPYNLGLMLLSLYMFYELVMSAYQGGYNFFCQNTHSGGEADNRMMNVLWWYYFSKLIEFMDTFFFILGKNNHQITFLHVYHHATMLNIWWFVMNWVPCGHSYFGSTFNSFIHVLMYSYYGLSAVPAIRPYLWWKKYITQGQLVQFVLTMFQTSCAVVWPCGFPMGWLYFQISYMITLILLFTNFYIQTYKK
;
A
#
# COMPACT_ATOMS: atom_id res chain seq x y z
N ASP A 1 -20.86 21.58 -9.40
CA ASP A 1 -19.54 21.36 -8.80
C ASP A 1 -19.47 20.00 -8.14
N SER A 2 -18.72 19.07 -8.74
CA SER A 2 -18.49 17.75 -8.13
C SER A 2 -17.57 17.90 -6.93
N TRP A 3 -17.95 17.31 -5.79
CA TRP A 3 -17.24 17.35 -4.50
C TRP A 3 -15.74 16.98 -4.58
N MET A 4 -15.32 16.28 -5.65
CA MET A 4 -13.95 15.84 -5.88
C MET A 4 -13.11 16.78 -6.77
N GLY A 5 -13.70 17.79 -7.40
CA GLY A 5 -13.01 18.64 -8.38
C GLY A 5 -12.78 17.96 -9.75
N PRO A 6 -12.20 18.68 -10.73
CA PRO A 6 -11.88 18.13 -12.04
C PRO A 6 -10.73 17.10 -11.93
N ARG A 7 -10.78 16.08 -12.78
CA ARG A 7 -9.73 15.06 -12.90
C ARG A 7 -8.42 15.69 -13.41
N ASP A 8 -7.28 15.25 -12.86
CA ASP A 8 -5.97 15.76 -13.26
C ASP A 8 -5.69 15.33 -14.72
N PRO A 9 -5.49 16.28 -15.66
CA PRO A 9 -5.27 15.95 -17.06
C PRO A 9 -3.91 15.24 -17.29
N ARG A 10 -2.95 15.38 -16.37
CA ARG A 10 -1.58 14.85 -16.51
C ARG A 10 -1.51 13.33 -16.45
N VAL A 11 -2.50 12.66 -15.85
CA VAL A 11 -2.57 11.19 -15.74
C VAL A 11 -3.42 10.54 -16.83
N ARG A 12 -3.95 11.32 -17.77
CA ARG A 12 -4.84 10.80 -18.83
C ARG A 12 -4.05 9.94 -19.81
N GLY A 13 -4.58 8.77 -20.17
CA GLY A 13 -3.92 7.80 -21.03
C GLY A 13 -2.97 6.84 -20.30
N TRP A 14 -2.83 6.97 -18.97
CA TRP A 14 -2.00 6.06 -18.19
C TRP A 14 -2.73 4.74 -17.95
N LEU A 15 -1.98 3.64 -17.99
CA LEU A 15 -2.50 2.29 -17.89
C LEU A 15 -3.31 2.12 -16.58
N LEU A 16 -4.53 1.60 -16.70
CA LEU A 16 -5.50 1.37 -15.62
C LEU A 16 -6.04 2.63 -14.90
N LEU A 17 -5.73 3.83 -15.37
CA LEU A 17 -6.28 5.06 -14.79
C LEU A 17 -7.48 5.61 -15.57
N ASP A 18 -7.56 5.40 -16.89
CA ASP A 18 -8.62 5.97 -17.74
C ASP A 18 -10.05 5.58 -17.31
N ASN A 19 -10.27 4.29 -17.04
CA ASN A 19 -11.56 3.75 -16.64
C ASN A 19 -11.48 3.15 -15.24
N TYR A 20 -12.55 3.29 -14.45
CA TYR A 20 -12.65 2.67 -13.13
C TYR A 20 -13.05 1.19 -13.19
N ILE A 21 -13.71 0.78 -14.28
CA ILE A 21 -14.23 -0.58 -14.47
C ILE A 21 -13.14 -1.66 -14.29
N PRO A 22 -11.93 -1.55 -14.89
CA PRO A 22 -10.86 -2.52 -14.68
C PRO A 22 -10.47 -2.67 -13.20
N THR A 23 -10.33 -1.56 -12.47
CA THR A 23 -9.96 -1.56 -11.05
C THR A 23 -10.98 -2.31 -10.21
N VAL A 24 -12.27 -2.02 -10.41
CA VAL A 24 -13.37 -2.73 -9.73
C VAL A 24 -13.39 -4.20 -10.12
N ALA A 25 -13.20 -4.53 -11.39
CA ALA A 25 -13.15 -5.91 -11.86
C ALA A 25 -12.02 -6.70 -11.18
N PHE A 26 -10.83 -6.12 -11.03
CA PHE A 26 -9.72 -6.73 -10.28
C PHE A 26 -10.06 -6.93 -8.80
N THR A 27 -10.70 -5.94 -8.15
CA THR A 27 -11.13 -6.08 -6.74
C THR A 27 -12.20 -7.17 -6.57
N VAL A 28 -13.20 -7.22 -7.45
CA VAL A 28 -14.24 -8.26 -7.41
C VAL A 28 -13.64 -9.64 -7.64
N MET A 29 -12.76 -9.77 -8.63
CA MET A 29 -12.03 -11.02 -8.88
C MET A 29 -11.18 -11.43 -7.67
N TYR A 30 -10.48 -10.50 -7.04
CA TYR A 30 -9.73 -10.74 -5.81
C TYR A 30 -10.62 -11.29 -4.70
N LEU A 31 -11.76 -10.66 -4.42
CA LEU A 31 -12.70 -11.11 -3.40
C LEU A 31 -13.30 -12.49 -3.73
N LEU A 32 -13.60 -12.76 -5.00
CA LEU A 32 -14.05 -14.08 -5.44
C LEU A 32 -12.98 -15.14 -5.21
N ILE A 33 -11.71 -14.86 -5.52
CA ILE A 33 -10.59 -15.77 -5.26
C ILE A 33 -10.43 -16.01 -3.76
N VAL A 34 -10.52 -14.99 -2.93
CA VAL A 34 -10.44 -15.14 -1.46
C VAL A 34 -11.59 -15.98 -0.91
N TRP A 35 -12.79 -15.86 -1.46
CA TRP A 35 -13.96 -16.62 -1.03
C TRP A 35 -13.98 -18.07 -1.53
N MET A 36 -13.61 -18.30 -2.80
CA MET A 36 -13.62 -19.63 -3.44
C MET A 36 -12.33 -20.42 -3.16
N GLY A 37 -11.19 -19.74 -3.09
CA GLY A 37 -9.86 -20.34 -3.00
C GLY A 37 -9.69 -21.31 -1.83
N PRO A 38 -10.01 -20.91 -0.58
CA PRO A 38 -9.95 -21.82 0.57
C PRO A 38 -10.89 -23.03 0.44
N LYS A 39 -12.07 -22.86 -0.17
CA LYS A 39 -13.03 -23.94 -0.41
C LYS A 39 -12.48 -24.94 -1.42
N TYR A 40 -11.87 -24.45 -2.49
CA TYR A 40 -11.24 -25.27 -3.53
C TYR A 40 -10.02 -26.03 -3.00
N MET A 41 -9.20 -25.39 -2.16
CA MET A 41 -8.02 -26.00 -1.58
C MET A 41 -8.32 -26.98 -0.42
N LYS A 42 -9.55 -27.04 0.10
CA LYS A 42 -9.93 -27.89 1.25
C LYS A 42 -9.48 -29.34 1.06
N ASN A 43 -9.74 -29.92 -0.10
CA ASN A 43 -9.48 -31.34 -0.41
C ASN A 43 -8.15 -31.59 -1.14
N ARG A 44 -7.30 -30.56 -1.33
CA ARG A 44 -6.01 -30.67 -2.05
C ARG A 44 -4.84 -30.57 -1.08
N GLN A 45 -3.65 -31.01 -1.46
CA GLN A 45 -2.43 -30.78 -0.68
C GLN A 45 -1.92 -29.34 -0.88
N PRO A 46 -1.24 -28.73 0.11
CA PRO A 46 -0.66 -27.40 -0.04
C PRO A 46 0.44 -27.42 -1.11
N TYR A 47 0.45 -26.43 -1.99
CA TYR A 47 1.48 -26.31 -3.02
C TYR A 47 2.73 -25.65 -2.44
N SER A 48 3.89 -26.30 -2.61
CA SER A 48 5.18 -25.72 -2.24
C SER A 48 5.70 -24.82 -3.36
N CYS A 49 5.14 -23.62 -3.49
CA CYS A 49 5.54 -22.61 -4.48
C CYS A 49 6.83 -21.85 -4.10
N ARG A 50 7.76 -22.47 -3.35
CA ARG A 50 8.94 -21.77 -2.81
C ARG A 50 9.81 -21.13 -3.89
N ALA A 51 10.04 -21.85 -4.98
CA ALA A 51 10.83 -21.38 -6.12
C ALA A 51 10.21 -20.15 -6.81
N LEU A 52 8.89 -19.94 -6.70
CA LEU A 52 8.20 -18.76 -7.21
C LEU A 52 8.08 -17.66 -6.16
N LEU A 53 7.86 -18.03 -4.89
CA LEU A 53 7.73 -17.10 -3.77
C LEU A 53 9.00 -16.29 -3.52
N VAL A 54 10.17 -16.91 -3.63
CA VAL A 54 11.45 -16.20 -3.41
C VAL A 54 11.67 -15.08 -4.44
N PRO A 55 11.67 -15.33 -5.77
CA PRO A 55 11.85 -14.26 -6.75
C PRO A 55 10.70 -13.25 -6.73
N TYR A 56 9.48 -13.67 -6.42
CA TYR A 56 8.34 -12.77 -6.26
C TYR A 56 8.54 -11.78 -5.09
N ASN A 57 8.87 -12.27 -3.89
CA ASN A 57 9.15 -11.41 -2.73
C ASN A 57 10.37 -10.52 -2.97
N LEU A 58 11.42 -11.04 -3.63
CA LEU A 58 12.59 -10.25 -4.00
C LEU A 58 12.23 -9.14 -5.00
N GLY A 59 11.42 -9.43 -6.00
CA GLY A 59 10.93 -8.46 -6.97
C GLY A 59 10.11 -7.35 -6.29
N LEU A 60 9.19 -7.70 -5.39
CA LEU A 60 8.42 -6.72 -4.62
C LEU A 60 9.27 -5.89 -3.66
N MET A 61 10.29 -6.50 -3.04
CA MET A 61 11.26 -5.78 -2.23
C MET A 61 12.03 -4.75 -3.07
N LEU A 62 12.55 -5.15 -4.24
CA LEU A 62 13.28 -4.25 -5.15
C LEU A 62 12.37 -3.14 -5.69
N LEU A 63 11.14 -3.46 -6.07
CA LEU A 63 10.15 -2.48 -6.50
C LEU A 63 9.84 -1.48 -5.37
N SER A 64 9.65 -1.96 -4.15
CA SER A 64 9.41 -1.11 -2.97
C SER A 64 10.61 -0.21 -2.67
N LEU A 65 11.83 -0.72 -2.86
CA LEU A 65 13.05 0.06 -2.67
C LEU A 65 13.20 1.14 -3.74
N TYR A 66 12.92 0.80 -5.00
CA TYR A 66 12.87 1.76 -6.11
C TYR A 66 11.86 2.87 -5.83
N MET A 67 10.63 2.51 -5.48
CA MET A 67 9.58 3.49 -5.16
C MET A 67 9.99 4.37 -3.97
N PHE A 68 10.53 3.79 -2.91
CA PHE A 68 11.00 4.57 -1.75
C PHE A 68 12.09 5.58 -2.14
N TYR A 69 13.11 5.14 -2.87
CA TYR A 69 14.19 6.00 -3.32
C TYR A 69 13.68 7.14 -4.20
N GLU A 70 12.86 6.81 -5.20
CA GLU A 70 12.33 7.79 -6.14
C GLU A 70 11.37 8.80 -5.47
N LEU A 71 10.53 8.37 -4.52
CA LEU A 71 9.65 9.28 -3.76
C LEU A 71 10.47 10.25 -2.91
N VAL A 72 11.52 9.78 -2.24
CA VAL A 72 12.41 10.64 -1.42
C VAL A 72 13.18 11.61 -2.31
N MET A 73 13.75 11.13 -3.42
CA MET A 73 14.50 11.97 -4.34
C MET A 73 13.61 13.02 -5.01
N SER A 74 12.39 12.64 -5.42
CA SER A 74 11.43 13.58 -6.00
C SER A 74 11.02 14.66 -5.01
N ALA A 75 10.77 14.29 -3.75
CA ALA A 75 10.44 15.24 -2.69
C ALA A 75 11.62 16.19 -2.38
N TYR A 76 12.85 15.66 -2.34
CA TYR A 76 14.05 16.45 -2.07
C TYR A 76 14.36 17.43 -3.21
N GLN A 77 14.36 16.95 -4.46
CA GLN A 77 14.62 17.78 -5.64
C GLN A 77 13.52 18.81 -5.89
N GLY A 78 12.26 18.46 -5.59
CA GLY A 78 11.12 19.37 -5.68
C GLY A 78 11.00 20.35 -4.51
N GLY A 79 11.88 20.29 -3.51
CA GLY A 79 11.83 21.16 -2.33
C GLY A 79 10.52 21.05 -1.55
N TYR A 80 9.95 19.84 -1.45
CA TYR A 80 8.63 19.64 -0.87
C TYR A 80 8.60 20.03 0.61
N ASN A 81 7.56 20.77 1.00
CA ASN A 81 7.36 21.09 2.41
C ASN A 81 6.78 19.86 3.13
N PHE A 82 7.49 19.40 4.17
CA PHE A 82 7.11 18.25 4.98
C PHE A 82 5.73 18.38 5.63
N PHE A 83 5.31 19.60 5.99
CA PHE A 83 4.06 19.84 6.71
C PHE A 83 2.85 19.90 5.80
N CYS A 84 2.97 20.52 4.63
CA CYS A 84 1.89 20.61 3.65
C CYS A 84 2.47 20.98 2.28
N GLN A 85 2.28 20.08 1.29
CA GLN A 85 2.69 20.30 -0.10
C GLN A 85 1.48 20.35 -1.02
N ASN A 86 1.45 21.36 -1.89
CA ASN A 86 0.40 21.54 -2.88
C ASN A 86 0.63 20.69 -4.15
N THR A 87 -0.38 20.53 -5.01
CA THR A 87 -0.36 19.59 -6.15
C THR A 87 0.26 20.13 -7.45
N HIS A 88 0.76 21.37 -7.46
CA HIS A 88 1.23 22.04 -8.68
C HIS A 88 2.54 22.83 -8.50
N SER A 89 3.23 22.66 -7.37
CA SER A 89 4.38 23.51 -7.00
C SER A 89 5.75 22.90 -7.33
N GLY A 90 5.84 21.65 -7.77
CA GLY A 90 7.11 20.94 -7.96
C GLY A 90 7.65 20.87 -9.39
N GLY A 91 6.90 21.32 -10.41
CA GLY A 91 7.38 21.35 -11.79
C GLY A 91 7.73 19.96 -12.34
N GLU A 92 8.96 19.74 -12.80
CA GLU A 92 9.41 18.42 -13.27
C GLU A 92 9.45 17.36 -12.15
N ALA A 93 9.67 17.78 -10.90
CA ALA A 93 9.64 16.88 -9.75
C ALA A 93 8.22 16.33 -9.48
N ASP A 94 7.16 17.11 -9.81
CA ASP A 94 5.78 16.63 -9.74
C ASP A 94 5.57 15.49 -10.75
N ASN A 95 6.09 15.62 -11.97
CA ASN A 95 5.95 14.56 -13.00
C ASN A 95 6.66 13.26 -12.58
N ARG A 96 7.85 13.39 -11.98
CA ARG A 96 8.59 12.24 -11.42
C ARG A 96 7.81 11.61 -10.27
N MET A 97 7.29 12.42 -9.35
CA MET A 97 6.44 11.98 -8.24
C MET A 97 5.21 11.22 -8.74
N MET A 98 4.51 11.76 -9.74
CA MET A 98 3.33 11.14 -10.34
C MET A 98 3.64 9.77 -10.94
N ASN A 99 4.76 9.64 -11.67
CA ASN A 99 5.18 8.37 -12.27
C ASN A 99 5.42 7.31 -11.20
N VAL A 100 6.10 7.68 -10.12
CA VAL A 100 6.41 6.77 -9.01
C VAL A 100 5.16 6.40 -8.22
N LEU A 101 4.22 7.34 -8.03
CA LEU A 101 2.92 7.07 -7.42
C LEU A 101 2.04 6.16 -8.31
N TRP A 102 2.21 6.21 -9.64
CA TRP A 102 1.59 5.21 -10.52
C TRP A 102 2.19 3.82 -10.33
N TRP A 103 3.51 3.70 -10.20
CA TRP A 103 4.16 2.43 -9.83
C TRP A 103 3.67 1.93 -8.47
N TYR A 104 3.47 2.83 -7.52
CA TYR A 104 2.88 2.51 -6.22
C TYR A 104 1.45 1.98 -6.35
N TYR A 105 0.58 2.64 -7.12
CA TYR A 105 -0.76 2.14 -7.43
C TYR A 105 -0.71 0.75 -8.09
N PHE A 106 0.14 0.59 -9.10
CA PHE A 106 0.31 -0.68 -9.82
C PHE A 106 0.84 -1.78 -8.90
N SER A 107 1.73 -1.45 -7.96
CA SER A 107 2.23 -2.40 -6.95
C SER A 107 1.09 -3.03 -6.17
N LYS A 108 0.03 -2.27 -5.82
CA LYS A 108 -1.12 -2.80 -5.05
C LYS A 108 -1.89 -3.87 -5.79
N LEU A 109 -1.89 -3.82 -7.13
CA LEU A 109 -2.43 -4.90 -7.95
C LEU A 109 -1.54 -6.15 -7.91
N ILE A 110 -0.22 -5.98 -7.94
CA ILE A 110 0.73 -7.10 -7.82
C ILE A 110 0.61 -7.76 -6.44
N GLU A 111 0.47 -6.97 -5.38
CA GLU A 111 0.32 -7.44 -4.00
C GLU A 111 -0.94 -8.33 -3.79
N PHE A 112 -1.93 -8.31 -4.70
CA PHE A 112 -3.04 -9.27 -4.65
C PHE A 112 -2.56 -10.72 -4.77
N MET A 113 -1.42 -10.94 -5.45
CA MET A 113 -0.81 -12.26 -5.57
C MET A 113 -0.32 -12.81 -4.22
N ASP A 114 -0.05 -11.96 -3.21
CA ASP A 114 0.28 -12.42 -1.85
C ASP A 114 -0.82 -13.33 -1.30
N THR A 115 -2.07 -12.90 -1.47
CA THR A 115 -3.23 -13.63 -0.99
C THR A 115 -3.43 -14.92 -1.76
N PHE A 116 -3.16 -14.91 -3.07
CA PHE A 116 -3.20 -16.11 -3.90
C PHE A 116 -2.17 -17.14 -3.42
N PHE A 117 -0.94 -16.72 -3.13
CA PHE A 117 0.08 -17.62 -2.58
C PHE A 117 -0.28 -18.14 -1.17
N PHE A 118 -0.91 -17.32 -0.32
CA PHE A 118 -1.38 -17.79 0.99
C PHE A 118 -2.46 -18.87 0.86
N ILE A 119 -3.38 -18.73 -0.10
CA ILE A 119 -4.41 -19.74 -0.38
C ILE A 119 -3.77 -21.05 -0.88
N LEU A 120 -2.86 -20.96 -1.86
CA LEU A 120 -2.17 -22.13 -2.41
C LEU A 120 -1.31 -22.86 -1.37
N GLY A 121 -0.67 -22.10 -0.48
CA GLY A 121 0.11 -22.62 0.64
C GLY A 121 -0.72 -23.13 1.82
N LYS A 122 -2.06 -23.00 1.76
CA LYS A 122 -2.99 -23.26 2.88
C LYS A 122 -2.69 -22.45 4.16
N ASN A 123 -2.07 -21.29 4.03
CA ASN A 123 -1.76 -20.40 5.15
C ASN A 123 -2.97 -19.51 5.49
N ASN A 124 -4.12 -20.12 5.73
CA ASN A 124 -5.38 -19.39 5.97
C ASN A 124 -5.33 -18.46 7.20
N HIS A 125 -4.42 -18.73 8.16
CA HIS A 125 -4.21 -17.85 9.30
C HIS A 125 -3.67 -16.45 8.91
N GLN A 126 -2.97 -16.33 7.77
CA GLN A 126 -2.49 -15.04 7.26
C GLN A 126 -3.61 -14.25 6.56
N ILE A 127 -4.63 -14.94 6.05
CA ILE A 127 -5.78 -14.32 5.37
C ILE A 127 -6.79 -13.84 6.43
N THR A 128 -6.42 -12.77 7.13
CA THR A 128 -7.27 -12.13 8.13
C THR A 128 -8.24 -11.15 7.49
N PHE A 129 -9.29 -10.75 8.22
CA PHE A 129 -10.17 -9.66 7.81
C PHE A 129 -9.38 -8.38 7.50
N LEU A 130 -8.40 -8.04 8.35
CA LEU A 130 -7.52 -6.89 8.16
C LEU A 130 -6.78 -6.96 6.83
N HIS A 131 -6.20 -8.12 6.50
CA HIS A 131 -5.48 -8.33 5.24
C HIS A 131 -6.39 -8.08 4.03
N VAL A 132 -7.55 -8.74 4.00
CA VAL A 132 -8.49 -8.64 2.86
C VAL A 132 -9.07 -7.23 2.74
N TYR A 133 -9.45 -6.61 3.87
CA TYR A 133 -9.95 -5.24 3.91
C TYR A 133 -8.91 -4.25 3.36
N HIS A 134 -7.67 -4.33 3.83
CA HIS A 134 -6.58 -3.47 3.39
C HIS A 134 -6.29 -3.62 1.89
N HIS A 135 -6.08 -4.85 1.39
CA HIS A 135 -5.77 -5.05 -0.03
C HIS A 135 -6.95 -4.63 -0.93
N ALA A 136 -8.19 -5.00 -0.59
CA ALA A 136 -9.34 -4.64 -1.42
C ALA A 136 -9.57 -3.12 -1.48
N THR A 137 -9.40 -2.41 -0.37
CA THR A 137 -9.64 -0.95 -0.31
C THR A 137 -8.48 -0.14 -0.88
N MET A 138 -7.22 -0.52 -0.63
CA MET A 138 -6.05 0.23 -1.08
C MET A 138 -6.02 0.44 -2.60
N LEU A 139 -6.29 -0.60 -3.40
CA LEU A 139 -6.28 -0.46 -4.86
C LEU A 139 -7.31 0.59 -5.33
N ASN A 140 -8.51 0.57 -4.76
CA ASN A 140 -9.58 1.51 -5.12
C ASN A 140 -9.25 2.93 -4.69
N ILE A 141 -8.81 3.11 -3.45
CA ILE A 141 -8.42 4.42 -2.91
C ILE A 141 -7.32 5.04 -3.77
N TRP A 142 -6.30 4.26 -4.13
CA TRP A 142 -5.18 4.75 -4.94
C TRP A 142 -5.56 5.08 -6.38
N TRP A 143 -6.55 4.41 -6.96
CA TRP A 143 -7.10 4.82 -8.25
C TRP A 143 -7.72 6.22 -8.18
N PHE A 144 -8.47 6.52 -7.12
CA PHE A 144 -9.02 7.87 -6.92
C PHE A 144 -7.90 8.90 -6.63
N VAL A 145 -6.95 8.58 -5.76
CA VAL A 145 -5.81 9.47 -5.47
C VAL A 145 -5.05 9.82 -6.74
N MET A 146 -4.76 8.85 -7.60
CA MET A 146 -4.05 9.09 -8.87
C MET A 146 -4.86 9.94 -9.85
N ASN A 147 -6.19 9.90 -9.81
CA ASN A 147 -7.01 10.66 -10.75
C ASN A 147 -7.29 12.10 -10.32
N TRP A 148 -7.26 12.39 -9.03
CA TRP A 148 -7.59 13.72 -8.51
C TRP A 148 -6.41 14.43 -7.83
N VAL A 149 -5.54 13.69 -7.15
CA VAL A 149 -4.43 14.24 -6.35
C VAL A 149 -3.15 13.38 -6.52
N PRO A 150 -2.61 13.24 -7.74
CA PRO A 150 -1.47 12.37 -8.04
C PRO A 150 -0.12 12.89 -7.53
N CYS A 151 -0.10 13.88 -6.64
CA CYS A 151 1.10 14.51 -6.09
C CYS A 151 0.74 15.30 -4.81
N GLY A 152 1.68 16.10 -4.29
CA GLY A 152 1.50 16.83 -3.04
C GLY A 152 1.49 15.87 -1.83
N HIS A 153 0.62 16.13 -0.86
CA HIS A 153 0.56 15.45 0.45
C HIS A 153 0.53 13.91 0.41
N SER A 154 -0.03 13.32 -0.65
CA SER A 154 -0.16 11.86 -0.84
C SER A 154 1.18 11.10 -0.86
N TYR A 155 2.31 11.78 -1.12
CA TYR A 155 3.62 11.15 -1.20
C TYR A 155 4.06 10.54 0.13
N PHE A 156 3.82 11.22 1.25
CA PHE A 156 4.44 10.88 2.53
C PHE A 156 4.01 9.50 3.05
N GLY A 157 2.70 9.22 3.01
CA GLY A 157 2.17 7.91 3.39
C GLY A 157 2.72 6.79 2.50
N SER A 158 2.88 7.07 1.20
CA SER A 158 3.42 6.13 0.21
C SER A 158 4.91 5.85 0.42
N THR A 159 5.67 6.87 0.81
CA THR A 159 7.10 6.75 1.12
C THR A 159 7.30 5.83 2.32
N PHE A 160 6.61 6.08 3.43
CA PHE A 160 6.72 5.21 4.60
C PHE A 160 6.17 3.81 4.33
N ASN A 161 5.07 3.68 3.56
CA ASN A 161 4.57 2.37 3.17
C ASN A 161 5.61 1.59 2.36
N SER A 162 6.22 2.22 1.36
CA SER A 162 7.25 1.59 0.53
C SER A 162 8.45 1.15 1.38
N PHE A 163 8.89 1.98 2.32
CA PHE A 163 9.95 1.61 3.27
C PHE A 163 9.59 0.38 4.11
N ILE A 164 8.40 0.37 4.71
CA ILE A 164 7.94 -0.78 5.50
C ILE A 164 7.74 -2.02 4.62
N HIS A 165 7.30 -1.86 3.36
CA HIS A 165 7.18 -2.96 2.40
C HIS A 165 8.53 -3.56 2.03
N VAL A 166 9.60 -2.76 1.92
CA VAL A 166 10.97 -3.29 1.79
C VAL A 166 11.28 -4.25 2.95
N LEU A 167 11.03 -3.83 4.19
CA LEU A 167 11.29 -4.67 5.37
C LEU A 167 10.40 -5.92 5.41
N MET A 168 9.11 -5.75 5.08
CA MET A 168 8.13 -6.84 5.11
C MET A 168 8.42 -7.90 4.04
N TYR A 169 8.67 -7.50 2.79
CA TYR A 169 9.00 -8.43 1.71
C TYR A 169 10.39 -9.05 1.88
N SER A 170 11.35 -8.32 2.45
CA SER A 170 12.62 -8.91 2.88
C SER A 170 12.39 -10.03 3.90
N TYR A 171 11.55 -9.77 4.90
CA TYR A 171 11.17 -10.80 5.88
C TYR A 171 10.48 -12.00 5.23
N TYR A 172 9.54 -11.78 4.30
CA TYR A 172 8.87 -12.87 3.60
C TYR A 172 9.82 -13.69 2.72
N GLY A 173 10.71 -13.03 1.96
CA GLY A 173 11.75 -13.69 1.18
C GLY A 173 12.67 -14.56 2.03
N LEU A 174 13.15 -14.02 3.16
CA LEU A 174 13.99 -14.78 4.10
C LEU A 174 13.20 -15.92 4.78
N SER A 175 11.93 -15.71 5.11
CA SER A 175 11.07 -16.73 5.74
C SER A 175 10.75 -17.91 4.80
N ALA A 176 10.89 -17.72 3.49
CA ALA A 176 10.75 -18.80 2.52
C ALA A 176 11.89 -19.83 2.62
N VAL A 177 13.07 -19.44 3.15
CA VAL A 177 14.23 -20.30 3.37
C VAL A 177 14.15 -20.94 4.76
N PRO A 178 13.95 -22.27 4.89
CA PRO A 178 13.74 -22.92 6.18
C PRO A 178 14.88 -22.72 7.17
N ALA A 179 16.13 -22.68 6.69
CA ALA A 179 17.31 -22.47 7.52
C ALA A 179 17.37 -21.09 8.20
N ILE A 180 16.72 -20.07 7.61
CA ILE A 180 16.78 -18.69 8.10
C ILE A 180 15.64 -18.39 9.07
N ARG A 181 14.52 -19.13 8.99
CA ARG A 181 13.33 -18.97 9.87
C ARG A 181 13.62 -18.79 11.36
N PRO A 182 14.48 -19.58 12.03
CA PRO A 182 14.72 -19.42 13.46
C PRO A 182 15.39 -18.08 13.82
N TYR A 183 16.09 -17.45 12.89
CA TYR A 183 16.77 -16.16 13.11
C TYR A 183 15.85 -14.94 12.91
N LEU A 184 14.59 -15.14 12.52
CA LEU A 184 13.65 -14.07 12.19
C LEU A 184 12.87 -13.52 13.42
N TRP A 185 13.60 -13.20 14.50
CA TRP A 185 13.05 -12.67 15.77
C TRP A 185 12.41 -11.28 15.61
N TRP A 186 12.80 -10.54 14.58
CA TRP A 186 12.44 -9.15 14.35
C TRP A 186 11.05 -8.92 13.73
N LYS A 187 10.25 -9.99 13.54
CA LYS A 187 8.86 -9.92 13.04
C LYS A 187 8.00 -8.89 13.80
N LYS A 188 8.18 -8.83 15.12
CA LYS A 188 7.43 -7.91 16.00
C LYS A 188 7.73 -6.44 15.68
N TYR A 189 8.98 -6.10 15.37
CA TYR A 189 9.37 -4.73 15.04
C TYR A 189 8.80 -4.27 13.69
N ILE A 190 8.60 -5.18 12.74
CA ILE A 190 7.91 -4.86 11.48
C ILE A 190 6.47 -4.43 11.77
N THR A 191 5.75 -5.17 12.64
CA THR A 191 4.37 -4.82 13.01
C THR A 191 4.30 -3.50 13.78
N GLN A 192 5.27 -3.23 14.65
CA GLN A 192 5.39 -1.94 15.35
C GLN A 192 5.68 -0.80 14.36
N GLY A 193 6.55 -1.03 13.37
CA GLY A 193 6.85 -0.08 12.30
C GLY A 193 5.63 0.26 11.45
N GLN A 194 4.79 -0.73 11.10
CA GLN A 194 3.50 -0.52 10.42
C GLN A 194 2.57 0.40 11.23
N LEU A 195 2.48 0.18 12.55
CA LEU A 195 1.64 1.02 13.41
C LEU A 195 2.17 2.46 13.49
N VAL A 196 3.49 2.61 13.65
CA VAL A 196 4.16 3.91 13.67
C VAL A 196 3.95 4.65 12.34
N GLN A 197 4.03 3.96 11.19
CA GLN A 197 3.72 4.54 9.88
C GLN A 197 2.33 5.18 9.85
N PHE A 198 1.29 4.48 10.34
CA PHE A 198 -0.07 5.02 10.30
C PHE A 198 -0.23 6.24 11.21
N VAL A 199 0.39 6.21 12.40
CA VAL A 199 0.37 7.35 13.32
C VAL A 199 1.09 8.57 12.73
N LEU A 200 2.27 8.38 12.14
CA LEU A 200 3.02 9.46 11.50
C LEU A 200 2.27 10.06 10.31
N THR A 201 1.66 9.21 9.47
CA THR A 201 0.85 9.65 8.33
C THR A 201 -0.38 10.44 8.80
N MET A 202 -1.04 9.99 9.86
CA MET A 202 -2.19 10.69 10.45
C MET A 202 -1.80 12.03 11.09
N PHE A 203 -0.65 12.09 11.77
CA PHE A 203 -0.13 13.32 12.36
C PHE A 203 0.16 14.36 11.27
N GLN A 204 0.91 13.98 10.24
CA GLN A 204 1.23 14.87 9.12
C GLN A 204 -0.04 15.35 8.38
N THR A 205 -1.02 14.46 8.18
CA THR A 205 -2.31 14.84 7.58
C THR A 205 -3.10 15.80 8.46
N SER A 206 -3.08 15.63 9.78
CA SER A 206 -3.68 16.57 10.73
C SER A 206 -3.01 17.94 10.68
N CYS A 207 -1.68 18.00 10.55
CA CYS A 207 -0.96 19.26 10.37
C CYS A 207 -1.40 20.00 9.10
N ALA A 208 -1.60 19.29 7.98
CA ALA A 208 -2.09 19.86 6.73
C ALA A 208 -3.53 20.40 6.82
N VAL A 209 -4.37 19.85 7.71
CA VAL A 209 -5.71 20.38 7.99
C VAL A 209 -5.64 21.69 8.77
N VAL A 210 -4.72 21.79 9.74
CA VAL A 210 -4.54 23.01 10.57
C VAL A 210 -3.86 24.13 9.77
N TRP A 211 -2.89 23.78 8.92
CA TRP A 211 -2.11 24.71 8.12
C TRP A 211 -2.40 24.49 6.62
N PRO A 212 -3.54 24.99 6.10
CA PRO A 212 -3.96 24.74 4.74
C PRO A 212 -2.97 25.32 3.72
N CYS A 213 -2.39 24.47 2.87
CA CYS A 213 -1.49 24.86 1.78
C CYS A 213 -2.14 24.81 0.39
N GLY A 214 -3.47 24.71 0.29
CA GLY A 214 -4.20 24.62 -0.98
C GLY A 214 -4.55 23.19 -1.43
N PHE A 215 -4.20 22.16 -0.65
CA PHE A 215 -4.63 20.78 -0.88
C PHE A 215 -6.14 20.62 -0.56
N PRO A 216 -6.92 19.84 -1.33
CA PRO A 216 -8.36 19.75 -1.10
C PRO A 216 -8.70 19.05 0.23
N MET A 217 -9.46 19.74 1.08
CA MET A 217 -9.77 19.28 2.45
C MET A 217 -10.53 17.94 2.50
N GLY A 218 -11.39 17.66 1.51
CA GLY A 218 -12.12 16.40 1.44
C GLY A 218 -11.20 15.16 1.42
N TRP A 219 -10.09 15.24 0.69
CA TRP A 219 -9.09 14.16 0.63
C TRP A 219 -8.33 13.99 1.96
N LEU A 220 -8.05 15.09 2.67
CA LEU A 220 -7.41 15.03 3.99
C LEU A 220 -8.30 14.35 5.04
N TYR A 221 -9.59 14.71 5.09
CA TYR A 221 -10.54 14.06 6.00
C TYR A 221 -10.73 12.58 5.66
N PHE A 222 -10.83 12.25 4.37
CA PHE A 222 -10.88 10.87 3.91
C PHE A 222 -9.65 10.08 4.38
N GLN A 223 -8.45 10.63 4.17
CA GLN A 223 -7.20 10.02 4.59
C GLN A 223 -7.15 9.79 6.12
N ILE A 224 -7.54 10.79 6.93
CA ILE A 224 -7.60 10.64 8.40
C ILE A 224 -8.57 9.53 8.79
N SER A 225 -9.77 9.51 8.21
CA SER A 225 -10.78 8.48 8.52
C SER A 225 -10.26 7.08 8.21
N TYR A 226 -9.58 6.89 7.07
CA TYR A 226 -9.02 5.62 6.66
C TYR A 226 -7.86 5.19 7.59
N MET A 227 -6.96 6.11 7.96
CA MET A 227 -5.89 5.83 8.91
C MET A 227 -6.40 5.37 10.27
N ILE A 228 -7.48 5.98 10.78
CA ILE A 228 -8.12 5.54 12.04
C ILE A 228 -8.60 4.08 11.92
N THR A 229 -9.25 3.71 10.82
CA THR A 229 -9.70 2.32 10.63
C THR A 229 -8.55 1.33 10.65
N LEU A 230 -7.42 1.64 9.98
CA LEU A 230 -6.24 0.78 9.96
C LEU A 230 -5.57 0.70 11.34
N ILE A 231 -5.43 1.81 12.06
CA ILE A 231 -4.84 1.82 13.41
C ILE A 231 -5.63 0.92 14.35
N LEU A 232 -6.96 0.99 14.33
CA LEU A 232 -7.81 0.13 15.16
C LEU A 232 -7.64 -1.36 14.82
N LEU A 233 -7.66 -1.70 13.54
CA LEU A 233 -7.52 -3.09 13.09
C LEU A 233 -6.13 -3.66 13.37
N PHE A 234 -5.06 -2.90 13.13
CA PHE A 234 -3.69 -3.31 13.43
C PHE A 234 -3.41 -3.41 14.93
N THR A 235 -3.98 -2.50 15.74
CA THR A 235 -3.86 -2.56 17.20
C THR A 235 -4.53 -3.83 17.74
N ASN A 236 -5.74 -4.14 17.25
CA ASN A 236 -6.45 -5.37 17.60
C ASN A 236 -5.63 -6.62 17.22
N PHE A 237 -5.08 -6.66 16.00
CA PHE A 237 -4.20 -7.74 15.56
C PHE A 237 -2.95 -7.89 16.45
N TYR A 238 -2.30 -6.77 16.80
CA TYR A 238 -1.11 -6.75 17.64
C TYR A 238 -1.40 -7.30 19.05
N ILE A 239 -2.52 -6.87 19.67
CA ILE A 239 -2.93 -7.36 20.99
C ILE A 239 -3.19 -8.86 20.95
N GLN A 240 -3.95 -9.34 19.96
CA GLN A 240 -4.29 -10.76 19.85
C GLN A 240 -3.08 -11.67 19.56
N THR A 241 -2.06 -11.16 18.88
CA THR A 241 -0.88 -11.94 18.45
C THR A 241 0.25 -11.93 19.48
N TYR A 242 0.47 -10.81 20.17
CA TYR A 242 1.67 -10.58 20.98
C TYR A 242 1.42 -10.32 22.47
N LYS A 243 0.18 -10.03 22.87
CA LYS A 243 -0.19 -9.77 24.28
C LYS A 243 -1.17 -10.81 24.84
N LYS A 244 -1.33 -11.95 24.17
CA LYS A 244 -2.00 -13.12 24.76
C LYS A 244 -1.07 -13.86 25.71
#